data_AF-A0A8J2PRA8-F1
#
_entry.id   AF-A0A8J2PRA8-F1
#
_cell.length_a   1.000
_cell.length_b   1.000
_cell.length_c   1.000
_cell.angle_alpha   90.00
_cell.angle_beta   90.00
_cell.angle_gamma   90.00
#
_symmetry.space_group_name_H-M   'P 1'
#
loop_
_entity.id
_entity.type
_entity.pdbx_description
1 polymer ?
#
loop_
_entity_poly.entity_id
_entity_poly.type
_entity_poly.pdbx_seq_one_letter_code
_entity_poly.pdbx_strand_id
1 'polypeptide(L)'
;RFLADGTVDEKNSLWQIPITISISSKPEKIKERILLKEFERDVTINDVDPKDWIKLNVGSTGFYRVLYSHDMLQALLPDFSTKKIPVLDRFGIANDMFAL
;
A
#
# COMPACT_ATOMS: atom_id res chain seq x y z
N ARG A 1 0.30 -12.76 -9.01
CA ARG A 1 1.43 -13.06 -8.09
C ARG A 1 2.66 -12.32 -8.58
N PHE A 2 3.49 -11.76 -7.68
CA PHE A 2 4.78 -11.17 -8.04
C PHE A 2 5.87 -12.24 -8.12
N LEU A 3 6.62 -12.27 -9.23
CA LEU A 3 7.79 -13.13 -9.44
C LEU A 3 8.93 -12.25 -9.95
N ALA A 4 10.07 -12.26 -9.26
CA ALA A 4 11.17 -11.33 -9.52
C ALA A 4 11.89 -11.55 -10.86
N ASP A 5 11.70 -12.72 -11.48
CA ASP A 5 12.20 -13.06 -12.81
C ASP A 5 11.27 -12.62 -13.95
N GLY A 6 10.13 -11.98 -13.62
CA GLY A 6 9.14 -11.52 -14.59
C GLY A 6 8.25 -12.63 -15.15
N THR A 7 8.35 -13.86 -14.64
CA THR A 7 7.47 -14.96 -15.06
C THR A 7 6.04 -14.76 -14.54
N VAL A 8 5.10 -15.45 -15.18
CA VAL A 8 3.67 -15.39 -14.83
C VAL A 8 3.29 -16.64 -14.05
N ASP A 9 2.46 -16.48 -13.02
CA ASP A 9 1.96 -17.61 -12.22
C ASP A 9 0.78 -18.29 -12.93
N GLU A 10 1.05 -19.35 -13.69
CA GLU A 10 0.03 -20.12 -14.41
C GLU A 10 -1.04 -20.74 -13.50
N LYS A 11 -0.74 -20.93 -12.22
CA LYS A 11 -1.65 -21.55 -11.26
C LYS A 11 -2.72 -20.59 -10.72
N ASN A 12 -2.58 -19.28 -10.96
CA ASN A 12 -3.48 -18.25 -10.43
C ASN A 12 -3.80 -18.45 -8.93
N SER A 13 -2.76 -18.64 -8.11
CA SER A 13 -2.93 -18.92 -6.68
C SER A 13 -3.62 -17.76 -5.96
N LEU A 14 -4.73 -18.03 -5.29
CA LEU A 14 -5.47 -17.06 -4.49
C LEU A 14 -4.98 -17.06 -3.04
N TRP A 15 -4.63 -15.88 -2.52
CA TRP A 15 -4.18 -15.69 -1.14
C TRP A 15 -5.22 -14.90 -0.35
N GLN A 16 -5.40 -15.24 0.92
CA GLN A 16 -6.14 -14.39 1.85
C GLN A 16 -5.17 -13.35 2.41
N ILE A 17 -5.37 -12.07 2.05
CA ILE A 17 -4.42 -11.00 2.34
C ILE A 17 -5.03 -10.03 3.36
N PRO A 18 -4.47 -9.89 4.58
CA PRO A 18 -4.87 -8.87 5.52
C PRO A 18 -4.25 -7.52 5.13
N ILE A 19 -5.06 -6.66 4.54
CA ILE A 19 -4.69 -5.30 4.14
C ILE A 19 -4.94 -4.35 5.30
N THR A 20 -3.92 -3.59 5.68
CA THR A 20 -4.02 -2.49 6.64
C THR A 20 -3.86 -1.17 5.91
N ILE A 21 -4.62 -0.15 6.33
CA ILE A 21 -4.68 1.14 5.65
C ILE A 21 -4.47 2.27 6.65
N SER A 22 -3.57 3.21 6.34
CA SER A 22 -3.46 4.52 7.00
C SER A 22 -3.57 5.66 5.99
N ILE A 23 -3.78 6.87 6.49
CA ILE A 23 -3.98 8.09 5.67
C ILE A 23 -3.07 9.21 6.14
N SER A 24 -2.87 10.22 5.29
CA SER A 24 -1.98 11.36 5.56
C SER A 24 -2.23 12.05 6.90
N SER A 25 -3.49 12.23 7.31
CA SER A 25 -3.80 12.90 8.59
C SER A 25 -3.34 12.14 9.84
N LYS A 26 -3.25 10.80 9.78
CA LYS A 26 -2.84 9.94 10.91
C LYS A 26 -1.97 8.77 10.39
N PRO A 27 -0.73 9.04 9.97
CA PRO A 27 0.06 8.10 9.18
C PRO A 27 0.50 6.86 9.97
N GLU A 28 0.66 6.98 11.29
CA GLU A 28 1.02 5.88 12.20
C GLU A 28 -0.18 5.03 12.66
N LYS A 29 -1.41 5.52 12.46
CA LYS A 29 -2.61 4.83 12.94
C LYS A 29 -3.26 4.06 11.80
N ILE A 30 -3.53 2.78 12.04
CA ILE A 30 -4.38 1.98 11.15
C ILE A 30 -5.80 2.56 11.22
N LYS A 31 -6.24 3.13 10.09
CA LYS A 31 -7.60 3.61 9.90
C LYS A 31 -8.54 2.45 9.60
N GLU A 32 -8.16 1.57 8.67
CA GLU A 32 -8.98 0.43 8.26
C GLU A 32 -8.19 -0.88 8.15
N ARG A 33 -8.90 -2.00 8.31
CA ARG A 33 -8.39 -3.37 8.11
C ARG A 33 -9.37 -4.13 7.24
N ILE A 34 -8.85 -4.76 6.20
CA ILE A 34 -9.64 -5.50 5.22
C ILE A 34 -8.98 -6.84 5.00
N LEU A 35 -9.79 -7.90 4.96
CA LEU A 35 -9.33 -9.20 4.51
C LEU A 35 -9.76 -9.38 3.06
N LEU A 36 -8.81 -9.32 2.14
CA LEU A 36 -9.02 -9.64 0.73
C LEU A 36 -9.05 -11.16 0.59
N LYS A 37 -10.17 -11.71 0.12
CA LYS A 37 -10.39 -13.16 -0.05
C LYS A 37 -10.58 -13.55 -1.51
N GLU A 38 -10.57 -12.57 -2.40
CA GLU A 38 -10.90 -12.63 -3.82
C GLU A 38 -9.77 -11.93 -4.62
N PHE A 39 -9.78 -12.06 -5.94
CA PHE A 39 -8.71 -11.48 -6.76
C PHE A 39 -8.73 -9.95 -6.78
N GLU A 40 -9.92 -9.37 -6.72
CA GLU A 40 -10.13 -7.94 -6.80
C GLU A 40 -11.34 -7.56 -5.94
N ARG A 41 -11.22 -6.44 -5.24
CA ARG A 41 -12.27 -5.91 -4.40
C ARG A 41 -12.20 -4.40 -4.36
N ASP A 42 -13.33 -3.76 -4.62
CA ASP A 42 -13.48 -2.32 -4.41
C ASP A 42 -13.65 -2.01 -2.92
N VAL A 43 -12.91 -0.99 -2.48
CA VAL A 43 -12.88 -0.53 -1.10
C VAL A 43 -13.06 0.98 -1.09
N THR A 44 -14.08 1.44 -0.37
CA THR A 44 -14.29 2.87 -0.13
C THR A 44 -13.80 3.23 1.27
N ILE A 45 -12.88 4.18 1.36
CA ILE A 45 -12.40 4.71 2.66
C ILE A 45 -13.12 6.04 2.92
N ASN A 46 -13.96 6.06 3.95
CA ASN A 46 -14.74 7.25 4.31
C ASN A 46 -13.89 8.27 5.08
N ASP A 47 -14.33 9.52 5.15
CA ASP A 47 -13.71 10.60 5.93
C ASP A 47 -12.23 10.83 5.56
N VAL A 48 -11.92 10.86 4.26
CA VAL A 48 -10.59 11.14 3.71
C VAL A 48 -10.67 12.40 2.86
N ASP A 49 -9.76 13.35 3.08
CA ASP A 49 -9.65 14.51 2.21
C ASP A 49 -9.20 14.05 0.81
N PRO A 50 -9.75 14.57 -0.30
CA PRO A 50 -9.30 14.22 -1.64
C PRO A 50 -7.79 14.41 -1.89
N LYS A 51 -7.10 15.22 -1.08
CA LYS A 51 -5.66 15.43 -1.13
C LYS A 51 -4.86 14.50 -0.21
N ASP A 52 -5.52 13.77 0.69
CA ASP A 52 -4.85 12.82 1.56
C ASP A 52 -4.37 11.62 0.74
N TRP A 53 -3.09 11.29 0.88
CA TRP A 53 -2.59 10.01 0.40
C TRP A 53 -3.05 8.86 1.31
N ILE A 54 -3.04 7.66 0.74
CA ILE A 54 -3.38 6.41 1.41
C ILE A 54 -2.16 5.49 1.39
N LYS A 55 -1.82 4.90 2.54
CA LYS A 55 -0.78 3.89 2.68
C LYS A 55 -1.41 2.54 2.99
N LEU A 56 -1.17 1.56 2.12
CA LEU A 56 -1.48 0.15 2.37
C LEU A 56 -0.29 -0.54 3.05
N ASN A 57 -0.53 -1.65 3.74
CA ASN A 57 0.50 -2.40 4.46
C ASN A 57 1.24 -1.53 5.49
N VAL A 58 0.50 -0.95 6.44
CA VAL A 58 1.05 -0.06 7.48
C VAL A 58 2.17 -0.77 8.25
N GLY A 59 3.32 -0.10 8.37
CA GLY A 59 4.55 -0.64 8.96
C GLY A 59 5.28 -1.66 8.08
N SER A 60 4.79 -1.93 6.87
CA SER A 60 5.35 -2.92 5.93
C SER A 60 5.47 -4.33 6.54
N THR A 61 4.43 -4.76 7.26
CA THR A 61 4.41 -6.01 8.05
C THR A 61 3.80 -7.20 7.32
N GLY A 62 2.91 -6.95 6.37
CA GLY A 62 2.28 -7.97 5.54
C GLY A 62 3.19 -8.44 4.41
N PHE A 63 3.07 -9.73 4.06
CA PHE A 63 3.86 -10.35 2.98
C PHE A 63 3.22 -10.13 1.60
N TYR A 64 3.26 -8.89 1.14
CA TYR A 64 2.82 -8.48 -0.20
C TYR A 64 3.45 -7.14 -0.57
N ARG A 65 3.55 -6.89 -1.87
CA ARG A 65 3.99 -5.60 -2.43
C ARG A 65 2.78 -4.74 -2.77
N VAL A 66 2.95 -3.42 -2.74
CA VAL A 66 1.91 -2.47 -3.11
C VAL A 66 2.34 -1.65 -4.31
N LEU A 67 1.54 -1.71 -5.38
CA LEU A 67 1.65 -0.80 -6.51
C LEU A 67 0.71 0.38 -6.30
N TYR A 68 1.25 1.59 -6.27
CA TYR A 68 0.47 2.82 -6.20
C TYR A 68 0.33 3.44 -7.59
N SER A 69 -0.80 4.11 -7.84
CA SER A 69 -0.97 4.95 -9.03
C SER A 69 0.02 6.12 -9.00
N HIS A 70 0.30 6.69 -10.18
CA HIS A 70 1.16 7.86 -10.29
C HIS A 70 0.69 9.03 -9.41
N ASP A 71 -0.61 9.33 -9.44
CA ASP A 71 -1.20 10.43 -8.66
C ASP A 71 -1.04 10.22 -7.15
N MET A 72 -1.19 8.97 -6.68
CA MET A 72 -1.01 8.64 -5.28
C MET A 72 0.46 8.78 -4.84
N LEU A 73 1.40 8.37 -5.71
CA LEU A 73 2.83 8.59 -5.47
C LEU A 73 3.16 10.09 -5.40
N GLN A 74 2.60 10.91 -6.28
CA GLN A 74 2.75 12.37 -6.22
C GLN A 74 2.21 12.96 -4.91
N ALA A 75 1.04 12.48 -4.45
CA ALA A 75 0.46 12.91 -3.18
C ALA A 75 1.32 12.52 -1.96
N LEU A 76 2.07 11.41 -2.03
CA LEU A 76 3.00 10.97 -0.98
C LEU A 76 4.27 11.83 -0.91
N LEU A 77 4.76 12.37 -2.03
CA LEU A 77 6.09 13.04 -2.11
C LEU A 77 6.31 14.16 -1.07
N PRO A 78 5.38 15.10 -0.83
CA PRO A 78 5.57 16.15 0.17
C PRO A 78 5.80 15.59 1.58
N ASP A 79 5.09 14.52 1.94
CA ASP A 79 5.16 13.88 3.26
C ASP A 79 6.36 12.93 3.40
N PHE A 80 6.94 12.49 2.27
CA PHE A 80 8.25 11.85 2.22
C PHE A 80 9.36 12.81 2.61
N SER A 81 9.40 13.98 1.98
CA SER A 81 10.46 14.98 2.22
C SER A 81 10.42 15.53 3.64
N THR A 82 9.22 15.71 4.20
CA THR A 82 9.03 16.19 5.59
C THR A 82 9.15 15.08 6.65
N LYS A 83 9.39 13.82 6.24
CA LYS A 83 9.49 12.64 7.10
C LYS A 83 8.23 12.34 7.93
N LYS A 84 7.07 12.83 7.50
CA LYS A 84 5.76 12.58 8.14
C LYS A 84 5.31 11.13 7.97
N ILE A 85 5.67 10.48 6.86
CA ILE A 85 5.45 9.04 6.67
C ILE A 85 6.45 8.26 7.56
N PRO A 86 6.03 7.26 8.35
CA PRO A 86 6.92 6.48 9.20
C PRO A 86 8.08 5.83 8.45
N VAL A 87 9.22 5.65 9.12
CA VAL A 87 10.46 5.16 8.48
C VAL A 87 10.29 3.81 7.78
N LEU A 88 9.57 2.86 8.40
CA LEU A 88 9.32 1.54 7.82
C LEU A 88 8.38 1.61 6.62
N ASP A 89 7.43 2.55 6.62
CA ASP A 89 6.53 2.76 5.50
C ASP A 89 7.25 3.42 4.32
N ARG A 90 8.13 4.40 4.58
CA ARG A 90 8.98 5.00 3.54
C ARG A 90 9.89 3.95 2.89
N PHE A 91 10.51 3.09 3.71
CA PHE A 91 11.33 1.99 3.21
C PHE A 91 10.50 1.02 2.35
N GLY A 92 9.33 0.59 2.85
CA GLY A 92 8.47 -0.33 2.12
C GLY A 92 8.02 0.20 0.77
N ILE A 93 7.57 1.47 0.71
CA ILE A 93 7.18 2.13 -0.54
C ILE A 93 8.36 2.16 -1.52
N ALA A 94 9.55 2.59 -1.07
CA ALA A 94 10.73 2.63 -1.94
C ALA A 94 11.10 1.23 -2.45
N ASN A 95 11.12 0.23 -1.56
CA ASN A 95 11.42 -1.15 -1.92
C ASN A 95 10.40 -1.77 -2.89
N ASP A 96 9.14 -1.37 -2.82
CA ASP A 96 8.11 -1.79 -3.78
C ASP A 96 8.28 -1.07 -5.12
N MET A 97 8.54 0.25 -5.12
CA MET A 97 8.79 1.01 -6.34
C MET A 97 10.01 0.52 -7.14
N PHE A 98 11.06 0.03 -6.48
CA PHE A 98 12.22 -0.51 -7.18
C PHE A 98 12.00 -1.91 -7.76
N ALA A 99 10.99 -2.64 -7.28
CA ALA A 99 10.77 -4.03 -7.65
C ALA A 99 9.67 -4.23 -8.69
N LEU A 100 8.75 -3.26 -8.82
CA LEU A 100 7.57 -3.29 -9.68
C LEU A 100 7.80 -2.46 -10.94
#